data_AF-A0A8T1YYV5-F1
#
_entry.id   AF-A0A8T1YYV5-F1
#
_cell.length_a   1.000
_cell.length_b   1.000
_cell.length_c   1.000
_cell.angle_alpha   90.00
_cell.angle_beta   90.00
_cell.angle_gamma   90.00
#
_symmetry.space_group_name_H-M   'P 1'
#
loop_
_entity.id
_entity.type
_entity.pdbx_description
1 polymer ?
#
loop_
_entity_poly.entity_id
_entity_poly.type
_entity_poly.pdbx_seq_one_letter_code
_entity_poly.pdbx_strand_id
1 'polypeptide(L)'
;MSSRGREVEVTISSAKDIKNVNWRNGPNKPYAVVWVDPKYKSSTRVDEDGDTCPTWNETFVIPLPPANDDDDKVYIDIVHAGGEKNTKPLIGSAHLSLRDVIDDVGFGVPFMKTLKLKRPSGRPHGKLELTVTVREPRYHPAPGSYHAPPQTVYGEPYAPSHSYVQPGYGYAPEKGSKFGGMGTGLAVGAVAGVLGGVALAEGLEAVEDKIAEEAAEKVEDDLDAGEDYFDGGDEDDDDDD
;
A
#
# COMPACT_ATOMS: atom_id res chain seq x y z
N MET A 1 -20.50 5.70 -18.82
CA MET A 1 -19.50 6.64 -18.26
C MET A 1 -18.15 5.93 -18.36
N SER A 2 -17.15 6.58 -18.95
CA SER A 2 -15.83 5.96 -19.10
C SER A 2 -15.25 5.74 -17.71
N SER A 3 -15.04 4.48 -17.32
CA SER A 3 -14.35 4.13 -16.09
C SER A 3 -12.89 4.55 -16.27
N ARG A 4 -12.61 5.83 -16.05
CA ARG A 4 -11.26 6.25 -15.72
C ARG A 4 -10.89 5.40 -14.50
N GLY A 5 -9.71 4.77 -14.53
CA GLY A 5 -9.16 4.16 -13.30
C GLY A 5 -9.22 5.20 -12.19
N ARG A 6 -9.12 4.84 -10.92
CA ARG A 6 -8.83 5.82 -9.86
C ARG A 6 -7.53 5.44 -9.22
N GLU A 7 -6.93 6.38 -8.51
CA GLU A 7 -5.74 6.10 -7.72
C GLU A 7 -5.90 6.71 -6.34
N VAL A 8 -5.30 6.06 -5.36
CA VAL A 8 -5.20 6.58 -4.01
C VAL A 8 -3.74 6.90 -3.71
N GLU A 9 -3.48 8.14 -3.33
CA GLU A 9 -2.22 8.54 -2.74
C GLU A 9 -2.30 8.39 -1.23
N VAL A 10 -1.39 7.62 -0.64
CA VAL A 10 -1.34 7.32 0.80
C VAL A 10 0.03 7.71 1.32
N THR A 11 0.09 8.70 2.20
CA THR A 11 1.29 9.04 2.97
C THR A 11 1.20 8.43 4.36
N ILE A 12 2.13 7.54 4.68
CA ILE A 12 2.26 6.94 6.01
C ILE A 12 3.28 7.77 6.79
N SER A 13 2.80 8.57 7.74
CA SER A 13 3.63 9.54 8.46
C SER A 13 4.35 8.90 9.64
N SER A 14 3.59 8.43 10.64
CA SER A 14 4.15 7.90 11.88
C SER A 14 3.17 6.95 12.59
N ALA A 15 3.67 6.19 13.54
CA ALA A 15 2.84 5.51 14.54
C ALA A 15 3.29 5.87 15.96
N LYS A 16 2.36 5.78 16.91
CA LYS A 16 2.61 6.10 18.32
C LYS A 16 2.02 5.03 19.23
N ASP A 17 2.69 4.78 20.33
CA ASP A 17 2.29 3.84 21.38
C ASP A 17 1.96 2.45 20.82
N ILE A 18 2.70 1.97 19.81
CA ILE A 18 2.48 0.63 19.26
C ILE A 18 3.06 -0.43 20.20
N LYS A 19 2.48 -1.63 20.20
CA LYS A 19 2.95 -2.71 21.08
C LYS A 19 4.37 -3.14 20.68
N ASN A 20 5.29 -3.18 21.65
CA ASN A 20 6.54 -3.91 21.47
C ASN A 20 6.26 -5.43 21.45
N VAL A 21 6.28 -6.00 20.24
CA VAL A 21 6.11 -7.45 20.02
C VAL A 21 7.42 -8.21 20.20
N ASN A 22 8.56 -7.51 20.06
CA ASN A 22 9.90 -8.04 20.23
C ASN A 22 10.47 -7.87 21.65
N TRP A 23 9.63 -7.56 22.65
CA TRP A 23 10.06 -7.12 23.99
C TRP A 23 11.00 -8.08 24.73
N ARG A 24 11.05 -9.37 24.34
CA ARG A 24 11.98 -10.36 24.90
C ARG A 24 13.38 -10.31 24.27
N ASN A 25 13.52 -9.78 23.06
CA ASN A 25 14.77 -9.75 22.31
C ASN A 25 15.27 -8.32 22.05
N GLY A 26 14.44 -7.29 22.25
CA GLY A 26 14.86 -5.90 22.13
C GLY A 26 13.74 -4.95 21.70
N PRO A 27 14.10 -3.80 21.11
CA PRO A 27 13.13 -2.87 20.54
C PRO A 27 12.47 -3.47 19.29
N ASN A 28 11.29 -2.94 18.96
CA ASN A 28 10.72 -3.13 17.64
C ASN A 28 11.59 -2.42 16.59
N LYS A 29 11.59 -3.00 15.39
CA LYS A 29 12.07 -2.41 14.15
C LYS A 29 10.91 -2.30 13.16
N PRO A 30 10.01 -1.34 13.32
CA PRO A 30 8.72 -1.37 12.63
C PRO A 30 8.80 -0.83 11.19
N TYR A 31 7.99 -1.40 10.31
CA TYR A 31 7.68 -0.87 8.99
C TYR A 31 6.20 -1.06 8.69
N ALA A 32 5.65 -0.26 7.79
CA ALA A 32 4.26 -0.35 7.38
C ALA A 32 4.13 -1.06 6.03
N VAL A 33 3.10 -1.88 5.88
CA VAL A 33 2.69 -2.51 4.63
C VAL A 33 1.31 -1.98 4.27
N VAL A 34 1.12 -1.47 3.06
CA VAL A 34 -0.12 -0.85 2.59
C VAL A 34 -0.60 -1.48 1.30
N TRP A 35 -1.92 -1.69 1.19
CA TRP A 35 -2.55 -2.24 0.00
C TRP A 35 -4.03 -1.87 -0.09
N VAL A 36 -4.57 -1.98 -1.31
CA VAL A 36 -6.02 -2.02 -1.59
C VAL A 36 -6.38 -3.42 -2.05
N ASP A 37 -5.73 -3.88 -3.13
CA ASP A 37 -5.74 -5.27 -3.57
C ASP A 37 -4.61 -6.04 -2.86
N PRO A 38 -4.90 -7.13 -2.13
CA PRO A 38 -3.88 -7.91 -1.42
C PRO A 38 -2.79 -8.50 -2.33
N LYS A 39 -3.01 -8.59 -3.65
CA LYS A 39 -2.00 -9.00 -4.64
C LYS A 39 -0.91 -7.95 -4.85
N TYR A 40 -1.21 -6.68 -4.61
CA TYR A 40 -0.32 -5.55 -4.87
C TYR A 40 -0.06 -4.78 -3.57
N LYS A 41 0.99 -5.17 -2.85
CA LYS A 41 1.39 -4.53 -1.60
C LYS A 41 2.59 -3.62 -1.81
N SER A 42 2.59 -2.48 -1.11
CA SER A 42 3.75 -1.60 -0.97
C SER A 42 4.17 -1.55 0.49
N SER A 43 5.41 -1.19 0.78
CA SER A 43 5.91 -1.08 2.16
C SER A 43 6.84 0.10 2.32
N THR A 44 6.84 0.68 3.52
CA THR A 44 7.85 1.66 3.94
C THR A 44 9.20 0.99 4.17
N ARG A 45 10.23 1.80 4.36
CA ARG A 45 11.47 1.38 4.99
C ARG A 45 11.23 1.01 6.45
N VAL A 46 12.18 0.25 6.98
CA VAL A 46 12.24 -0.08 8.40
C VAL A 46 12.74 1.15 9.16
N ASP A 47 12.03 1.50 10.22
CA ASP A 47 12.54 2.41 11.24
C ASP A 47 13.32 1.57 12.27
N GLU A 48 14.64 1.75 12.33
CA GLU A 48 15.51 0.95 13.20
C GLU A 48 15.49 1.43 14.66
N ASP A 49 15.14 2.70 14.89
CA ASP A 49 15.27 3.39 16.18
C ASP A 49 13.91 3.75 16.80
N GLY A 50 12.83 3.73 16.01
CA GLY A 50 11.52 4.18 16.40
C GLY A 50 10.83 3.36 17.49
N ASP A 51 11.20 2.07 17.69
CA ASP A 51 10.58 1.13 18.64
C ASP A 51 9.03 1.21 18.68
N THR A 52 8.47 1.88 19.68
CA THR A 52 7.02 2.03 19.87
C THR A 52 6.43 3.29 19.22
N CYS A 53 7.27 4.19 18.69
CA CYS A 53 6.91 5.49 18.13
C CYS A 53 7.62 5.77 16.78
N PRO A 54 7.47 4.91 15.76
CA PRO A 54 8.20 5.05 14.52
C PRO A 54 7.71 6.17 13.61
N THR A 55 8.61 6.64 12.75
CA THR A 55 8.36 7.67 11.73
C THR A 55 8.90 7.23 10.37
N TRP A 56 8.06 7.34 9.33
CA TRP A 56 8.43 6.93 7.97
C TRP A 56 8.34 8.09 6.98
N ASN A 57 7.23 8.83 6.99
CA ASN A 57 6.96 9.93 6.05
C ASN A 57 7.11 9.51 4.57
N GLU A 58 6.60 8.34 4.23
CA GLU A 58 6.66 7.79 2.87
C GLU A 58 5.29 7.82 2.19
N THR A 59 5.28 8.13 0.89
CA THR A 59 4.06 8.26 0.08
C THR A 59 4.01 7.20 -1.01
N PHE A 60 2.84 6.57 -1.15
CA PHE A 60 2.54 5.54 -2.13
C PHE A 60 1.38 5.97 -3.01
N VAL A 61 1.43 5.64 -4.30
CA VAL A 61 0.31 5.81 -5.23
C VAL A 61 -0.16 4.42 -5.64
N ILE A 62 -1.39 4.07 -5.27
CA ILE A 62 -1.96 2.74 -5.47
C ILE A 62 -3.11 2.87 -6.48
N PRO A 63 -3.05 2.19 -7.64
CA PRO A 63 -4.17 2.17 -8.57
C PRO A 63 -5.34 1.40 -7.96
N LEU A 64 -6.55 1.96 -8.10
CA LEU A 64 -7.78 1.31 -7.70
C LEU A 64 -8.29 0.40 -8.83
N PRO A 65 -8.90 -0.75 -8.48
CA PRO A 65 -9.59 -1.59 -9.45
C PRO A 65 -10.63 -0.78 -10.24
N PRO A 66 -10.95 -1.15 -11.49
CA PRO A 66 -11.93 -0.44 -12.31
C PRO A 66 -13.40 -0.61 -11.83
N ALA A 67 -13.61 -1.08 -10.60
CA ALA A 67 -14.93 -1.27 -10.02
C ALA A 67 -15.57 0.08 -9.65
N ASN A 68 -16.90 0.16 -9.77
CA ASN A 68 -17.65 1.42 -9.78
C ASN A 68 -18.24 1.83 -8.42
N ASP A 69 -17.93 1.11 -7.33
CA ASP A 69 -18.77 1.21 -6.13
C ASP A 69 -18.16 2.01 -4.97
N ASP A 70 -16.95 2.55 -5.10
CA ASP A 70 -16.26 3.41 -4.10
C ASP A 70 -16.06 2.74 -2.71
N ASP A 71 -16.45 1.47 -2.56
CA ASP A 71 -16.41 0.67 -1.34
C ASP A 71 -15.00 0.10 -1.02
N ASP A 72 -14.01 0.47 -1.83
CA ASP A 72 -12.63 0.07 -1.63
C ASP A 72 -12.09 0.56 -0.28
N LYS A 73 -11.19 -0.24 0.29
CA LYS A 73 -10.53 0.06 1.56
C LYS A 73 -9.02 0.02 1.38
N VAL A 74 -8.36 1.00 1.98
CA VAL A 74 -6.91 0.94 2.17
C VAL A 74 -6.65 0.19 3.46
N TYR A 75 -5.86 -0.87 3.38
CA TYR A 75 -5.42 -1.67 4.52
C TYR A 75 -3.96 -1.34 4.83
N ILE A 76 -3.64 -1.26 6.12
CA ILE A 76 -2.30 -1.00 6.61
C ILE A 76 -1.99 -1.97 7.74
N ASP A 77 -0.90 -2.70 7.61
CA ASP A 77 -0.29 -3.48 8.69
C ASP A 77 1.01 -2.82 9.14
N ILE A 78 1.19 -2.70 10.45
CA ILE A 78 2.47 -2.35 11.06
C ILE A 78 3.16 -3.63 11.51
N VAL A 79 4.38 -3.85 11.04
CA VAL A 79 5.10 -5.12 11.14
C VAL A 79 6.50 -4.88 11.69
N HIS A 80 6.96 -5.77 12.56
CA HIS A 80 8.34 -5.81 13.01
C HIS A 80 9.23 -6.51 11.98
N ALA A 81 10.28 -5.83 11.53
CA ALA A 81 11.36 -6.41 10.76
C ALA A 81 12.28 -7.23 11.69
N GLY A 82 12.15 -8.55 11.61
CA GLY A 82 12.89 -9.46 12.48
C GLY A 82 12.46 -10.91 12.30
N GLY A 83 13.36 -11.83 12.63
CA GLY A 83 13.15 -13.29 12.58
C GLY A 83 13.39 -13.95 13.93
N GLU A 84 13.36 -13.18 15.00
CA GLU A 84 13.62 -13.64 16.36
C GLU A 84 12.64 -14.73 16.77
N LYS A 85 13.14 -15.72 17.51
CA LYS A 85 12.34 -16.88 17.91
C LYS A 85 11.15 -16.43 18.76
N ASN A 86 9.98 -16.99 18.45
CA ASN A 86 8.71 -16.71 19.14
C ASN A 86 8.23 -15.26 19.03
N THR A 87 8.82 -14.44 18.15
CA THR A 87 8.31 -13.10 17.86
C THR A 87 7.34 -13.17 16.69
N LYS A 88 6.07 -12.86 16.94
CA LYS A 88 5.08 -12.68 15.86
C LYS A 88 5.30 -11.29 15.25
N PRO A 89 5.53 -11.17 13.93
CA PRO A 89 5.96 -9.90 13.34
C PRO A 89 4.84 -8.87 13.27
N LEU A 90 3.56 -9.28 13.19
CA LEU A 90 2.45 -8.34 13.11
C LEU A 90 2.23 -7.61 14.45
N ILE A 91 2.46 -6.29 14.45
CA ILE A 91 2.26 -5.43 15.61
C ILE A 91 0.79 -5.00 15.72
N GLY A 92 0.20 -4.59 14.60
CA GLY A 92 -1.22 -4.24 14.53
C GLY A 92 -1.65 -3.81 13.13
N SER A 93 -2.96 -3.78 12.91
CA SER A 93 -3.60 -3.52 11.62
C SER A 93 -4.62 -2.39 11.73
N ALA A 94 -4.77 -1.62 10.65
CA ALA A 94 -5.83 -0.64 10.48
C ALA A 94 -6.34 -0.65 9.03
N HIS A 95 -7.51 -0.06 8.82
CA HIS A 95 -8.03 0.18 7.48
C HIS A 95 -8.84 1.47 7.44
N LEU A 96 -8.95 2.03 6.24
CA LEU A 96 -9.73 3.23 5.95
C LEU A 96 -10.61 3.00 4.72
N SER A 97 -11.90 3.28 4.87
CA SER A 97 -12.88 3.28 3.77
C SER A 97 -12.61 4.47 2.85
N LEU A 98 -12.48 4.23 1.55
CA LEU A 98 -12.29 5.31 0.58
C LEU A 98 -13.57 6.12 0.36
N ARG A 99 -14.75 5.49 0.47
CA ARG A 99 -16.03 6.20 0.50
C ARG A 99 -16.06 7.27 1.60
N ASP A 100 -15.65 6.92 2.81
CA ASP A 100 -15.64 7.88 3.94
C ASP A 100 -14.73 9.09 3.63
N VAL A 101 -13.59 8.85 2.97
CA VAL A 101 -12.67 9.93 2.57
C VAL A 101 -13.31 10.83 1.52
N ILE A 102 -13.96 10.24 0.51
CA ILE A 102 -14.63 10.96 -0.57
C ILE A 102 -15.81 11.78 -0.02
N ASP A 103 -16.59 11.21 0.89
CA ASP A 103 -17.74 11.87 1.50
C ASP A 103 -17.30 13.01 2.45
N ASP A 104 -16.18 12.83 3.18
CA ASP A 104 -15.67 13.84 4.12
C ASP A 104 -14.97 15.02 3.43
N VAL A 105 -14.12 14.78 2.42
CA VAL A 105 -13.29 15.83 1.78
C VAL A 105 -13.38 15.93 0.25
N GLY A 106 -13.94 14.94 -0.43
CA GLY A 106 -14.02 14.87 -1.88
C GLY A 106 -12.73 14.44 -2.59
N PHE A 107 -12.76 14.43 -3.92
CA PHE A 107 -11.62 14.02 -4.76
C PHE A 107 -10.53 15.09 -4.82
N GLY A 108 -9.27 14.65 -4.84
CA GLY A 108 -8.10 15.50 -5.00
C GLY A 108 -7.71 16.30 -3.76
N VAL A 109 -8.46 16.18 -2.66
CA VAL A 109 -8.20 16.86 -1.39
C VAL A 109 -7.50 15.91 -0.42
N PRO A 110 -6.34 16.29 0.15
CA PRO A 110 -5.68 15.49 1.16
C PRO A 110 -6.48 15.40 2.46
N PHE A 111 -6.69 14.17 2.94
CA PHE A 111 -7.38 13.87 4.19
C PHE A 111 -6.40 13.30 5.22
N MET A 112 -6.10 14.10 6.25
CA MET A 112 -5.29 13.66 7.38
C MET A 112 -6.14 12.91 8.39
N LYS A 113 -5.71 11.69 8.77
CA LYS A 113 -6.44 10.87 9.73
C LYS A 113 -5.51 10.11 10.66
N THR A 114 -5.93 10.00 11.92
CA THR A 114 -5.30 9.13 12.92
C THR A 114 -6.16 7.89 13.11
N LEU A 115 -5.65 6.72 12.76
CA LEU A 115 -6.31 5.43 12.93
C LEU A 115 -5.87 4.73 14.21
N LYS A 116 -6.80 4.08 14.90
CA LYS A 116 -6.47 3.16 16.01
C LYS A 116 -6.04 1.82 15.43
N LEU A 117 -4.86 1.34 15.81
CA LEU A 117 -4.38 0.02 15.40
C LEU A 117 -5.07 -1.06 16.24
N LYS A 118 -5.45 -2.17 15.58
CA LYS A 118 -5.98 -3.37 16.23
C LYS A 118 -4.90 -4.44 16.25
N ARG A 119 -4.62 -5.01 17.42
CA ARG A 119 -3.69 -6.14 17.54
C ARG A 119 -4.30 -7.40 16.90
N PRO A 120 -3.48 -8.44 16.63
CA PRO A 120 -4.00 -9.77 16.26
C PRO A 120 -5.00 -10.32 17.30
N SER A 121 -4.89 -9.90 18.56
CA SER A 121 -5.84 -10.22 19.64
C SER A 121 -7.16 -9.44 19.57
N GLY A 122 -7.40 -8.61 18.55
CA GLY A 122 -8.55 -7.71 18.41
C GLY A 122 -8.51 -6.43 19.26
N ARG A 123 -7.88 -6.46 20.44
CA ARG A 123 -7.78 -5.30 21.33
C ARG A 123 -7.08 -4.11 20.63
N PRO A 124 -7.66 -2.90 20.67
CA PRO A 124 -7.02 -1.70 20.13
C PRO A 124 -5.78 -1.32 20.94
N HIS A 125 -4.68 -0.99 20.27
CA HIS A 125 -3.42 -0.57 20.88
C HIS A 125 -2.57 0.20 19.87
N GLY A 126 -2.18 1.43 20.22
CA GLY A 126 -1.39 2.30 19.35
C GLY A 126 -2.24 3.05 18.31
N LYS A 127 -1.60 4.04 17.69
CA LYS A 127 -2.20 4.95 16.72
C LYS A 127 -1.30 5.06 15.49
N LEU A 128 -1.90 5.18 14.32
CA LEU A 128 -1.25 5.40 13.04
C LEU A 128 -1.71 6.75 12.48
N GLU A 129 -0.77 7.63 12.14
CA GLU A 129 -1.03 8.91 11.50
C GLU A 129 -0.71 8.80 10.00
N LEU A 130 -1.69 9.16 9.16
CA LEU A 130 -1.57 9.08 7.71
C LEU A 130 -2.34 10.19 7.00
N THR A 131 -1.98 10.44 5.75
CA THR A 131 -2.71 11.34 4.85
C THR A 131 -3.14 10.56 3.61
N VAL A 132 -4.40 10.69 3.20
CA VAL A 132 -4.95 9.96 2.03
C VAL A 132 -5.59 10.95 1.07
N THR A 133 -5.34 10.78 -0.23
CA THR A 133 -6.01 11.54 -1.28
C THR A 133 -6.54 10.58 -2.34
N VAL A 134 -7.84 10.59 -2.59
CA VAL A 134 -8.43 9.85 -3.70
C VAL A 134 -8.42 10.74 -4.94
N ARG A 135 -7.84 10.26 -6.05
CA ARG A 135 -7.67 11.03 -7.28
C ARG A 135 -8.21 10.27 -8.49
N GLU A 136 -8.72 11.03 -9.44
CA GLU A 136 -8.81 10.54 -10.81
C GLU A 136 -7.40 10.57 -11.43
N PRO A 137 -6.98 9.55 -12.20
CA PRO A 137 -5.73 9.47 -12.90
C PRO A 137 -5.72 10.66 -13.83
N ARG A 138 -4.82 11.58 -13.52
CA ARG A 138 -4.55 12.66 -14.45
C ARG A 138 -3.91 11.99 -15.66
N TYR A 139 -4.62 11.92 -16.77
CA TYR A 139 -3.94 11.82 -18.06
C TYR A 139 -3.07 13.07 -18.11
N HIS A 140 -1.77 12.92 -17.88
CA HIS A 140 -0.84 13.99 -18.18
C HIS A 140 -0.82 13.99 -19.70
N PRO A 141 -1.41 14.98 -20.41
CA PRO A 141 -1.08 15.10 -21.83
C PRO A 141 0.43 15.22 -21.88
N ALA A 142 1.10 14.37 -22.66
CA ALA A 142 2.54 14.45 -22.85
C ALA A 142 2.88 15.93 -23.13
N PRO A 143 3.85 16.54 -22.42
CA PRO A 143 4.22 17.93 -22.67
C PRO A 143 4.79 18.01 -24.09
N GLY A 144 3.94 18.38 -25.06
CA GLY A 144 4.35 18.34 -26.47
C GLY A 144 3.28 18.48 -27.55
N SER A 145 1.97 18.50 -27.25
CA SER A 145 0.99 18.87 -28.28
C SER A 145 0.88 20.40 -28.36
N TYR A 146 1.75 21.00 -29.17
CA TYR A 146 1.61 22.40 -29.59
C TYR A 146 0.20 22.63 -30.14
N HIS A 147 -0.62 23.35 -29.38
CA HIS A 147 -1.83 23.95 -29.91
C HIS A 147 -1.42 24.96 -30.99
N ALA A 148 -1.63 24.61 -32.26
CA ALA A 148 -1.66 25.59 -33.33
C ALA A 148 -2.84 26.55 -33.08
N PRO A 149 -2.65 27.88 -33.14
CA PRO A 149 -3.74 28.82 -32.93
C PRO A 149 -4.77 28.73 -34.08
N PRO A 150 -6.08 28.91 -33.79
CA PRO A 150 -7.13 28.81 -34.80
C PRO A 150 -6.94 29.88 -35.88
N GLN A 151 -6.78 29.44 -37.13
CA GLN A 151 -6.73 30.33 -38.29
C GLN A 151 -8.13 30.90 -38.53
N THR A 152 -8.27 32.22 -38.43
CA THR A 152 -9.50 32.94 -38.75
C THR A 152 -9.78 32.85 -40.25
N VAL A 153 -10.90 32.23 -40.61
CA VAL A 153 -11.42 32.17 -41.98
C VAL A 153 -12.27 33.43 -42.23
N TYR A 154 -11.83 34.29 -43.15
CA TYR A 154 -12.67 35.30 -43.82
C TYR A 154 -12.36 35.26 -45.34
N GLY A 155 -13.43 35.25 -46.15
CA GLY A 155 -13.47 34.64 -47.48
C GLY A 155 -13.09 35.46 -48.73
N GLU A 156 -12.78 34.68 -49.79
CA GLU A 156 -13.00 34.80 -51.26
C GLU A 156 -12.64 36.10 -52.06
N PRO A 157 -12.50 36.07 -53.42
CA PRO A 157 -12.30 34.97 -54.40
C PRO A 157 -11.23 35.22 -55.52
N TYR A 158 -10.97 34.18 -56.33
CA TYR A 158 -10.47 34.16 -57.74
C TYR A 158 -8.94 34.18 -58.09
N ALA A 159 -8.40 32.99 -58.43
CA ALA A 159 -7.48 32.53 -59.51
C ALA A 159 -6.25 33.37 -60.01
N PRO A 160 -5.29 32.80 -60.81
CA PRO A 160 -4.64 31.48 -60.84
C PRO A 160 -3.07 31.54 -60.93
N SER A 161 -2.42 30.37 -60.83
CA SER A 161 -1.13 29.94 -61.45
C SER A 161 0.07 30.91 -61.56
N HIS A 162 1.24 30.53 -61.04
CA HIS A 162 2.45 30.20 -61.83
C HIS A 162 3.71 30.07 -60.94
N SER A 163 4.40 28.96 -61.18
CA SER A 163 5.80 28.65 -60.83
C SER A 163 6.78 29.79 -61.10
N TYR A 164 7.73 30.02 -60.21
CA TYR A 164 9.07 30.50 -60.59
C TYR A 164 10.18 29.97 -59.69
N VAL A 165 11.24 29.60 -60.39
CA VAL A 165 12.54 29.01 -60.02
C VAL A 165 13.40 30.01 -59.23
N GLN A 166 14.27 29.50 -58.33
CA GLN A 166 15.53 30.13 -57.94
C GLN A 166 16.57 29.04 -57.56
N PRO A 167 17.89 29.31 -57.68
CA PRO A 167 18.81 28.49 -58.45
C PRO A 167 19.84 27.77 -57.58
N GLY A 168 20.49 26.79 -58.20
CA GLY A 168 21.53 25.97 -57.57
C GLY A 168 22.90 26.63 -57.45
N TYR A 169 23.68 26.07 -56.54
CA TYR A 169 25.13 25.92 -56.66
C TYR A 169 25.46 24.47 -56.31
N GLY A 170 26.11 23.78 -57.24
CA GLY A 170 26.56 22.40 -57.09
C GLY A 170 28.01 22.30 -56.61
N TYR A 171 28.38 21.13 -56.10
CA TYR A 171 29.47 20.31 -56.62
C TYR A 171 29.33 18.87 -56.09
N ALA A 172 29.95 17.96 -56.83
CA ALA A 172 29.57 16.56 -57.02
C ALA A 172 30.20 15.57 -55.97
N PRO A 173 29.89 14.26 -56.06
CA PRO A 173 29.90 13.26 -54.98
C PRO A 173 31.24 12.55 -54.82
N GLU A 174 31.44 11.79 -53.73
CA GLU A 174 32.22 10.54 -53.74
C GLU A 174 31.81 9.55 -52.63
N LYS A 175 32.20 8.30 -52.87
CA LYS A 175 31.69 7.03 -52.35
C LYS A 175 32.16 6.69 -50.92
N GLY A 176 31.33 5.89 -50.25
CA GLY A 176 31.70 4.61 -49.61
C GLY A 176 32.87 4.56 -48.63
N SER A 177 32.60 4.12 -47.40
CA SER A 177 33.58 3.36 -46.62
C SER A 177 32.91 2.35 -45.69
N LYS A 178 33.20 1.08 -45.97
CA LYS A 178 33.19 -0.04 -45.03
C LYS A 178 34.39 0.14 -44.09
N PHE A 179 34.15 0.07 -42.78
CA PHE A 179 35.03 -0.36 -41.68
C PHE A 179 34.25 0.04 -40.42
N GLY A 180 33.95 -0.77 -39.43
CA GLY A 180 34.62 -1.91 -38.82
C GLY A 180 34.12 -1.87 -37.37
N GLY A 181 33.67 -2.99 -36.81
CA GLY A 181 33.03 -2.96 -35.48
C GLY A 181 32.52 -4.31 -35.03
N MET A 182 33.46 -5.24 -34.90
CA MET A 182 33.30 -6.58 -34.35
C MET A 182 33.06 -6.49 -32.84
N GLY A 183 31.94 -7.02 -32.37
CA GLY A 183 31.59 -7.08 -30.94
C GLY A 183 31.11 -8.46 -30.55
N THR A 184 32.04 -9.41 -30.49
CA THR A 184 31.87 -10.75 -29.91
C THR A 184 31.87 -10.65 -28.39
N GLY A 185 30.81 -11.10 -27.72
CA GLY A 185 30.75 -11.18 -26.26
C GLY A 185 30.08 -12.48 -25.82
N LEU A 186 30.84 -13.57 -25.87
CA LEU A 186 30.53 -14.84 -25.21
C LEU A 186 30.79 -14.68 -23.71
N ALA A 187 29.81 -14.96 -22.87
CA ALA A 187 30.04 -15.19 -21.44
C ALA A 187 29.61 -16.62 -21.08
N VAL A 188 30.62 -17.43 -20.79
CA VAL A 188 30.58 -18.83 -20.35
C VAL A 188 30.19 -18.88 -18.86
N GLY A 189 29.35 -19.85 -18.48
CA GLY A 189 28.70 -19.92 -17.17
C GLY A 189 29.42 -20.69 -16.06
N ALA A 190 28.70 -20.99 -14.98
CA ALA A 190 29.04 -22.02 -13.99
C ALA A 190 27.78 -22.57 -13.25
N VAL A 191 27.41 -23.80 -13.62
CA VAL A 191 27.15 -25.03 -12.82
C VAL A 191 26.55 -25.00 -11.37
N ALA A 192 25.54 -25.88 -11.24
CA ALA A 192 25.13 -26.79 -10.14
C ALA A 192 24.22 -26.33 -8.99
N GLY A 193 23.14 -27.10 -8.82
CA GLY A 193 22.35 -27.24 -7.60
C GLY A 193 21.12 -28.12 -7.81
N VAL A 194 21.30 -29.43 -7.69
CA VAL A 194 20.26 -30.48 -7.64
C VAL A 194 19.20 -30.15 -6.60
N LEU A 195 17.90 -30.34 -6.89
CA LEU A 195 16.92 -30.91 -5.95
C LEU A 195 15.61 -31.29 -6.69
N GLY A 196 15.38 -32.60 -6.79
CA GLY A 196 14.09 -33.28 -6.60
C GLY A 196 12.90 -32.88 -7.48
N GLY A 197 12.63 -33.69 -8.50
CA GLY A 197 11.27 -33.80 -9.03
C GLY A 197 10.45 -34.80 -8.22
N VAL A 198 9.18 -34.46 -7.97
CA VAL A 198 8.01 -35.37 -8.09
C VAL A 198 6.84 -34.52 -8.57
N ALA A 199 6.05 -35.12 -9.45
CA ALA A 199 5.16 -34.52 -10.43
C ALA A 199 3.93 -33.78 -9.88
N LEU A 200 3.56 -32.72 -10.60
CA LEU A 200 2.19 -32.23 -10.69
C LEU A 200 1.34 -33.33 -11.35
N ALA A 201 0.42 -33.89 -10.60
CA ALA A 201 -0.70 -34.65 -11.14
C ALA A 201 -2.00 -33.92 -10.80
N GLU A 202 -2.87 -33.92 -11.78
CA GLU A 202 -4.14 -33.22 -11.90
C GLU A 202 -5.11 -33.55 -10.76
N GLY A 203 -5.98 -32.60 -10.40
CA GLY A 203 -7.02 -32.81 -9.40
C GLY A 203 -7.92 -31.59 -9.24
N LEU A 204 -8.80 -31.38 -10.22
CA LEU A 204 -10.01 -30.59 -10.07
C LEU A 204 -11.08 -31.47 -9.39
N GLU A 205 -11.94 -30.81 -8.61
CA GLU A 205 -13.28 -31.19 -8.14
C GLU A 205 -13.47 -31.79 -6.73
N ALA A 206 -14.37 -31.08 -6.03
CA ALA A 206 -15.38 -31.54 -5.09
C ALA A 206 -14.93 -32.25 -3.81
N VAL A 207 -15.22 -31.62 -2.67
CA VAL A 207 -16.28 -32.11 -1.75
C VAL A 207 -16.66 -30.95 -0.84
N GLU A 208 -17.89 -30.48 -1.03
CA GLU A 208 -18.67 -29.73 -0.03
C GLU A 208 -18.99 -30.64 1.17
N ASP A 209 -19.22 -29.99 2.31
CA ASP A 209 -19.77 -30.52 3.56
C ASP A 209 -18.89 -31.43 4.42
N LYS A 210 -18.45 -30.86 5.56
CA LYS A 210 -18.93 -31.27 6.89
C LYS A 210 -18.46 -30.29 7.97
N ILE A 211 -19.44 -29.58 8.50
CA ILE A 211 -19.45 -29.06 9.86
C ILE A 211 -19.69 -30.25 10.80
N ALA A 212 -18.79 -30.48 11.75
CA ALA A 212 -19.08 -31.14 13.02
C ALA A 212 -17.97 -30.80 14.02
N GLU A 213 -18.32 -29.94 14.97
CA GLU A 213 -18.13 -30.10 16.42
C GLU A 213 -17.01 -31.05 16.91
N GLU A 214 -16.02 -30.49 17.61
CA GLU A 214 -15.38 -31.19 18.74
C GLU A 214 -15.02 -30.18 19.84
N ALA A 215 -15.66 -30.38 20.99
CA ALA A 215 -15.36 -29.75 22.27
C ALA A 215 -14.69 -30.78 23.19
N ALA A 216 -13.67 -30.35 23.92
CA ALA A 216 -13.32 -30.78 25.29
C ALA A 216 -12.05 -30.00 25.70
N GLU A 217 -12.18 -29.01 26.56
CA GLU A 217 -11.99 -29.15 28.01
C GLU A 217 -10.52 -29.40 28.40
N LYS A 218 -9.87 -28.36 28.94
CA LYS A 218 -8.98 -28.56 30.09
C LYS A 218 -8.99 -27.33 30.98
N VAL A 219 -9.62 -27.54 32.13
CA VAL A 219 -9.69 -26.68 33.32
C VAL A 219 -8.35 -26.79 34.03
N GLU A 220 -7.69 -25.67 34.27
CA GLU A 220 -6.81 -25.47 35.42
C GLU A 220 -7.09 -24.05 35.95
N ASP A 221 -8.18 -23.94 36.70
CA ASP A 221 -8.33 -22.95 37.75
C ASP A 221 -7.52 -23.45 38.94
N ASP A 222 -6.54 -22.65 39.37
CA ASP A 222 -6.20 -22.42 40.77
C ASP A 222 -5.05 -21.40 40.79
N LEU A 223 -5.34 -20.18 41.22
CA LEU A 223 -4.71 -19.56 42.38
C LEU A 223 -5.40 -18.24 42.70
N ASP A 224 -6.13 -18.34 43.80
CA ASP A 224 -7.03 -17.42 44.48
C ASP A 224 -6.38 -16.07 44.85
N ALA A 225 -7.18 -15.02 44.68
CA ALA A 225 -6.94 -13.68 45.14
C ALA A 225 -7.78 -13.45 46.41
N GLY A 226 -7.16 -13.57 47.58
CA GLY A 226 -7.72 -13.15 48.86
C GLY A 226 -7.13 -11.80 49.26
N GLU A 227 -7.78 -10.70 48.85
CA GLU A 227 -7.58 -9.37 49.41
C GLU A 227 -8.82 -8.99 50.22
N ASP A 228 -8.77 -9.20 51.53
CA ASP A 228 -9.69 -8.65 52.52
C ASP A 228 -8.88 -7.79 53.50
N TYR A 229 -9.27 -6.53 53.72
CA TYR A 229 -9.29 -5.84 55.02
C TYR A 229 -9.70 -4.36 54.89
N PHE A 230 -10.57 -3.94 55.83
CA PHE A 230 -11.12 -2.61 56.16
C PHE A 230 -12.30 -2.15 55.29
N ASP A 231 -13.56 -2.39 55.67
CA ASP A 231 -14.32 -2.02 56.91
C ASP A 231 -14.41 -0.50 57.11
N GLY A 232 -15.59 0.02 56.78
CA GLY A 232 -15.94 1.43 56.79
C GLY A 232 -17.40 1.55 56.36
N GLY A 233 -18.30 1.64 57.34
CA GLY A 233 -19.73 1.81 57.14
C GLY A 233 -20.43 1.97 58.47
N ASP A 234 -20.60 3.23 58.86
CA ASP A 234 -21.43 3.74 59.95
C ASP A 234 -22.91 3.32 59.84
N GLU A 235 -23.69 3.77 60.84
CA GLU A 235 -25.15 3.81 61.01
C GLU A 235 -25.73 2.66 61.87
N ASP A 236 -26.62 2.86 62.85
CA ASP A 236 -27.18 4.01 63.58
C ASP A 236 -27.97 3.41 64.77
N ASP A 237 -28.18 4.24 65.80
CA ASP A 237 -29.27 4.30 66.79
C ASP A 237 -30.21 3.09 67.04
N ASP A 238 -30.40 2.72 68.32
CA ASP A 238 -31.71 2.78 69.02
C ASP A 238 -31.69 2.11 70.41
N ASP A 239 -32.12 2.91 71.39
CA ASP A 239 -32.85 2.67 72.66
C ASP A 239 -33.03 1.23 73.24
N ASP A 240 -32.76 1.06 74.54
CA ASP A 240 -33.76 0.89 75.62
C ASP A 240 -33.20 0.24 76.91
N ASP A 241 -33.72 0.73 78.05
CA ASP A 241 -33.68 0.30 79.47
C ASP A 241 -32.41 0.49 80.34
#